data_AF-A0A661I3P7-F1
#
_entry.id   AF-A0A661I3P7-F1
#
_cell.length_a   1.000
_cell.length_b   1.000
_cell.length_c   1.000
_cell.angle_alpha   90.00
_cell.angle_beta   90.00
_cell.angle_gamma   90.00
#
_symmetry.space_group_name_H-M   'P 1'
#
loop_
_entity.id
_entity.type
_entity.pdbx_description
1 polymer ?
#
loop_
_entity_poly.entity_id
_entity_poly.type
_entity_poly.pdbx_seq_one_letter_code
_entity_poly.pdbx_strand_id
1 'polypeptide(L)' 'MRVTYHAGERLLQRVFQFANYSKKQIHDAVQLIERDVCDVQYRNKKRFTLPSFPDFYAVVVEDSLVTVIPKQYKRR' A
#
# COMPACT_ATOMS: atom_id res chain seq x y z
N MET A 1 7.25 5.91 -9.41
CA MET A 1 6.75 5.79 -8.03
C MET A 1 7.59 4.85 -7.20
N ARG A 2 8.20 5.35 -6.13
CA ARG A 2 8.95 4.56 -5.15
C ARG A 2 8.02 4.06 -4.04
N VAL A 3 8.15 2.81 -3.60
CA VAL A 3 7.38 2.30 -2.46
C VAL A 3 8.23 2.42 -1.20
N THR A 4 7.68 3.04 -0.16
CA THR A 4 8.39 3.18 1.11
C THR A 4 8.30 1.92 1.96
N TYR A 5 9.29 1.71 2.83
CA TYR A 5 9.26 0.64 3.83
C TYR A 5 7.99 0.70 4.69
N HIS A 6 7.57 1.90 5.07
CA HIS A 6 6.35 2.12 5.86
C HIS A 6 5.08 1.65 5.12
N ALA A 7 5.02 1.79 3.81
CA ALA A 7 3.90 1.28 3.03
C ALA A 7 3.80 -0.25 3.10
N GLY A 8 4.94 -0.96 3.05
CA GLY A 8 4.99 -2.41 3.24
C GLY A 8 4.49 -2.83 4.61
N GLU A 9 4.90 -2.15 5.69
CA GLU A 9 4.38 -2.40 7.04
C GLU A 9 2.86 -2.24 7.11
N ARG A 10 2.33 -1.17 6.51
CA ARG A 10 0.89 -0.89 6.53
C ARG A 10 0.08 -1.88 5.70
N LEU A 11 0.64 -2.40 4.62
CA LEU A 11 0.03 -3.50 3.88
C LEU A 11 -0.11 -4.74 4.77
N LEU A 12 0.98 -5.15 5.43
CA LEU A 12 0.96 -6.31 6.32
C LEU A 12 -0.05 -6.14 7.47
N GLN A 13 -0.09 -4.96 8.08
CA GLN A 13 -1.01 -4.67 9.19
C GLN A 13 -2.47 -4.58 8.76
N ARG A 14 -2.76 -3.91 7.64
CA ARG A 14 -4.15 -3.52 7.29
C ARG A 14 -4.80 -4.45 6.28
N VAL A 15 -4.02 -4.99 5.35
CA VAL A 15 -4.52 -5.90 4.32
C VAL A 15 -4.42 -7.34 4.82
N PHE A 16 -3.27 -7.74 5.34
CA PHE A 16 -3.03 -9.11 5.81
C PHE A 16 -3.34 -9.33 7.29
N GLN A 17 -3.64 -8.27 8.05
CA GLN A 17 -3.97 -8.33 9.48
C GLN A 17 -2.87 -9.00 10.34
N PHE A 18 -1.61 -8.90 9.92
CA PHE A 18 -0.49 -9.45 10.66
C PHE A 18 -0.17 -8.59 11.88
N ALA A 19 -0.31 -9.17 13.07
CA ALA A 19 0.07 -8.55 14.33
C ALA A 19 1.60 -8.42 14.47
N ASN A 20 2.35 -9.37 13.90
CA ASN A 20 3.81 -9.40 13.91
C ASN A 20 4.33 -9.76 12.51
N TYR A 21 5.45 -9.15 12.12
CA TYR A 21 6.09 -9.42 10.85
C TYR A 21 7.59 -9.16 10.93
N SER A 22 8.35 -9.91 10.12
CA SER A 22 9.80 -9.79 9.99
C SER A 22 10.19 -8.73 8.96
N LYS A 23 11.44 -8.27 9.02
CA LYS A 23 12.04 -7.39 8.00
C LYS A 23 11.93 -7.98 6.59
N LYS A 24 12.08 -9.30 6.47
CA LYS A 24 11.92 -10.02 5.20
C LYS A 24 10.50 -9.87 4.65
N GLN A 25 9.48 -10.09 5.50
CA GLN A 25 8.08 -9.92 5.09
C GLN A 25 7.76 -8.50 4.67
N ILE A 26 8.37 -7.48 5.31
CA ILE A 26 8.19 -6.08 4.90
C ILE A 26 8.80 -5.86 3.52
N HIS A 27 10.00 -6.39 3.26
CA HIS A 27 10.63 -6.30 1.95
C HIS A 27 9.80 -7.00 0.87
N ASP A 28 9.30 -8.20 1.15
CA ASP A 28 8.41 -8.95 0.25
C ASP A 28 7.11 -8.18 -0.01
N ALA A 29 6.55 -7.52 1.01
CA ALA A 29 5.37 -6.65 0.87
C ALA A 29 5.65 -5.41 0.02
N VAL A 30 6.82 -4.78 0.17
CA VAL A 30 7.24 -3.66 -0.68
C VAL A 30 7.33 -4.11 -2.14
N GLN A 31 8.00 -5.24 -2.40
CA GLN A 31 8.12 -5.79 -3.76
C GLN A 31 6.76 -6.17 -4.37
N LEU A 32 5.84 -6.68 -3.55
CA LEU A 32 4.48 -6.97 -3.97
C LEU A 32 3.77 -5.69 -4.43
N ILE A 33 3.84 -4.62 -3.64
CA ILE A 33 3.24 -3.33 -4.01
C ILE A 33 3.89 -2.79 -5.27
N GLU A 34 5.22 -2.82 -5.38
CA GLU A 34 5.95 -2.34 -6.56
C GLU A 34 5.49 -3.03 -7.85
N ARG A 35 5.28 -4.35 -7.79
CA ARG A 35 4.74 -5.12 -8.93
C ARG A 35 3.30 -4.75 -9.22
N ASP A 36 2.47 -4.64 -8.20
CA ASP A 36 1.04 -4.33 -8.33
C ASP A 36 0.77 -2.95 -8.94
N VAL A 37 1.65 -1.98 -8.65
CA VAL A 37 1.50 -0.58 -9.08
C VAL A 37 2.31 -0.22 -10.31
N CYS A 38 3.06 -1.16 -10.89
CA CYS A 38 3.97 -0.92 -12.01
C CYS A 38 3.26 -0.31 -13.23
N ASP A 39 2.05 -0.80 -13.54
CA ASP A 39 1.25 -0.34 -14.68
C ASP A 39 0.21 0.73 -14.31
N VAL A 40 0.23 1.23 -13.07
CA VAL A 40 -0.78 2.19 -12.59
C VAL A 40 -0.42 3.60 -13.04
N GLN A 41 -1.21 4.15 -13.97
CA GLN A 41 -1.16 5.56 -14.32
C GLN A 41 -1.87 6.42 -13.25
N TYR A 42 -1.13 6.90 -12.25
CA TYR A 42 -1.68 7.81 -11.24
C TYR A 42 -1.60 9.28 -11.73
N ARG A 43 -2.64 9.78 -12.40
CA ARG A 43 -2.68 11.17 -12.92
C ARG A 43 -2.91 12.19 -11.79
N ASN A 44 -1.85 12.77 -11.22
CA ASN A 44 -1.89 13.83 -10.19
C ASN A 44 -2.77 13.54 -8.94
N LYS A 45 -3.13 12.27 -8.72
CA LYS A 45 -3.94 11.88 -7.57
C LYS A 45 -3.03 11.56 -6.39
N LYS A 46 -3.28 12.23 -5.25
CA LYS A 46 -2.66 11.91 -3.94
C LYS A 46 -3.01 10.50 -3.44
N ARG A 47 -4.00 9.84 -4.07
CA ARG A 47 -4.44 8.49 -3.73
C ARG A 47 -4.99 7.76 -4.94
N PHE A 48 -4.80 6.46 -5.01
CA PHE A 48 -5.39 5.60 -6.03
C PHE A 48 -5.79 4.24 -5.43
N THR A 49 -6.65 3.49 -6.12
CA THR A 49 -7.05 2.14 -5.71
C THR A 49 -5.89 1.18 -5.92
N LEU A 50 -5.52 0.42 -4.90
CA LEU A 50 -4.49 -0.60 -5.05
C LEU A 50 -5.06 -1.76 -5.90
N PRO A 51 -4.51 -2.09 -7.09
CA PRO A 51 -5.15 -3.01 -8.03
C PRO A 51 -5.47 -4.39 -7.47
N SER A 52 -4.51 -5.02 -6.80
CA SER A 52 -4.72 -6.34 -6.16
C SER A 52 -5.60 -6.27 -4.91
N PHE A 53 -5.85 -5.08 -4.38
CA PHE A 53 -6.59 -4.86 -3.13
C PHE A 53 -7.61 -3.74 -3.30
N PRO A 54 -8.71 -4.00 -4.04
CA PRO A 54 -9.66 -2.97 -4.47
C PRO A 54 -10.37 -2.28 -3.30
N ASP A 55 -10.37 -2.85 -2.10
CA ASP A 55 -10.92 -2.25 -0.88
C ASP A 55 -9.96 -1.28 -0.19
N PHE A 56 -8.77 -1.05 -0.75
CA PHE A 56 -7.74 -0.20 -0.18
C PHE A 56 -7.32 0.92 -1.14
N TYR A 57 -6.95 2.06 -0.55
CA TYR A 57 -6.26 3.15 -1.23
C TYR A 57 -4.77 3.09 -0.92
N ALA A 58 -3.95 3.23 -1.96
CA ALA A 58 -2.56 3.63 -1.84
C ALA A 58 -2.48 5.16 -1.80
N VAL A 59 -1.71 5.71 -0.85
CA VAL A 59 -1.48 7.15 -0.69
C VAL A 59 -0.08 7.48 -1.20
N VAL A 60 -0.01 8.53 -2.03
CA VAL A 60 1.22 8.95 -2.72
C VAL A 60 1.55 10.39 -2.33
N VAL A 61 2.81 10.62 -1.98
CA VAL A 61 3.41 11.94 -1.69
C VAL A 61 4.70 12.02 -2.49
N GLU A 62 4.88 13.06 -3.31
CA GLU A 62 6.12 13.29 -4.06
C GLU A 62 6.62 12.04 -4.84
N ASP A 63 5.75 11.42 -5.64
CA ASP A 63 6.02 10.15 -6.37
C ASP A 63 6.43 8.97 -5.46
N SER A 64 6.13 9.03 -4.16
CA SER A 64 6.40 7.95 -3.21
C SER A 64 5.12 7.43 -2.57
N LEU A 65 4.90 6.11 -2.64
CA LEU A 65 3.81 5.43 -1.96
C LEU A 65 4.16 5.29 -0.48
N VAL A 66 3.48 6.07 0.36
CA VAL A 66 3.78 6.22 1.79
C VAL A 66 2.94 5.32 2.68
N THR A 67 1.71 5.00 2.28
CA THR A 67 0.82 4.19 3.11
C THR A 67 -0.32 3.54 2.31
N VAL A 68 -0.92 2.51 2.90
CA VAL A 68 -2.13 1.83 2.39
C VAL A 68 -3.24 1.98 3.44
N ILE A 69 -4.42 2.45 3.05
CA ILE A 69 -5.57 2.68 3.95
C ILE A 69 -6.83 2.01 3.40
N PRO A 70 -7.74 1.50 4.25
CA PRO A 70 -9.02 0.97 3.78
C PRO A 70 -9.89 2.10 3.18
N LYS A 71 -10.66 1.78 2.14
CA LYS A 71 -11.59 2.73 1.50
C LYS A 71 -12.79 3.06 2.38
N GLN A 72 -13.16 2.17 3.28
CA GLN A 72 -14.26 2.36 4.20
C GLN A 72 -13.81 2.17 5.64
N TYR A 73 -13.98 3.21 6.44
CA TYR A 73 -13.96 3.13 7.89
C TYR A 73 -15.39 3.40 8.38
N LYS A 74 -16.28 2.40 8.32
CA LYS A 74 -17.55 2.46 9.04
C LYS A 74 -17.23 2.18 10.51
N ARG A 75 -17.14 3.24 11.32
CA ARG A 75 -17.33 3.13 12.77
C ARG A 75 -18.73 2.53 12.98
N ARG A 76 -18.81 1.28 13.44
CA ARG A 76 -19.95 0.79 14.20
C ARG A 76 -19.67 1.05 15.66
#